data_AF-A0A953P9B5-F1
#
_entry.id   AF-A0A953P9B5-F1
#
_cell.length_a   1.000
_cell.length_b   1.000
_cell.length_c   1.000
_cell.angle_alpha   90.00
_cell.angle_beta   90.00
_cell.angle_gamma   90.00
#
_symmetry.space_group_name_H-M   'P 1'
#
loop_
_entity.id
_entity.type
_entity.pdbx_description
1 polymer ?
#
loop_
_entity_poly.entity_id
_entity_poly.type
_entity_poly.pdbx_seq_one_letter_code
_entity_poly.pdbx_strand_id
1 'polypeptide(L)'
;PSPFSPAHAESCAEALYLDKIRTGAIDPAHSILAGHSLGGAIALRLASRHPVAGVLAISPAPLTQAPGVEPEILFFPLLSQPPPHSLFLSASLDPTALRNSAAALAAAAPSSSPAELRVVPASTHASLIFDATALRISLDWTARLLSLPLPPALPWAPAILGSNLGLLGLLLLAGIFLKFSLRSFLNASPAPSLPPLSYSRYYLSIALSSALAVFLLIFGVPLRFLHIFTADYLASFSLITALFFFAVNPATALSFFSPRQSTQARPFALASVLGLATAFLFFLWFRFSFTTTWLDLPRLGRLAPLSLALFPFLALEESLLHPSRRRSYALRLAESLAVRFIAWLALVFAVYHLHSAQVLLVLMAPFFVFFSIFHRLAIDLFRRESPSPAAAAFFGAILAAGFLVLILPLT
;
A
#
# COMPACT_ATOMS: atom_id res chain seq x y z
N PRO A 1 0.89 21.81 4.92
CA PRO A 1 -0.28 20.89 4.86
C PRO A 1 -0.49 20.32 6.27
N SER A 2 -1.73 20.31 6.76
CA SER A 2 -2.04 19.74 8.07
C SER A 2 -1.95 18.20 8.02
N PRO A 3 -1.73 17.53 9.17
CA PRO A 3 -1.62 16.08 9.21
C PRO A 3 -2.94 15.39 8.82
N PHE A 4 -2.84 14.21 8.24
CA PHE A 4 -4.00 13.42 7.85
C PHE A 4 -4.69 12.82 9.07
N SER A 5 -6.00 13.06 9.15
CA SER A 5 -6.92 12.25 9.93
C SER A 5 -8.19 12.05 9.10
N PRO A 6 -8.97 10.97 9.34
CA PRO A 6 -10.27 10.80 8.70
C PRO A 6 -11.18 12.02 8.83
N ALA A 7 -11.24 12.62 10.03
CA ALA A 7 -12.01 13.83 10.29
C ALA A 7 -11.49 15.05 9.50
N HIS A 8 -10.16 15.21 9.39
CA HIS A 8 -9.59 16.29 8.59
C HIS A 8 -9.89 16.09 7.10
N ALA A 9 -9.80 14.86 6.59
CA ALA A 9 -10.15 14.53 5.22
C ALA A 9 -11.64 14.83 4.92
N GLU A 10 -12.54 14.51 5.85
CA GLU A 10 -13.96 14.90 5.77
C GLU A 10 -14.12 16.43 5.70
N SER A 11 -13.43 17.17 6.58
CA SER A 11 -13.49 18.65 6.59
C SER A 11 -12.97 19.28 5.29
N CYS A 12 -11.91 18.73 4.70
CA CYS A 12 -11.37 19.20 3.42
C CYS A 12 -12.33 18.90 2.27
N ALA A 13 -12.96 17.72 2.26
CA ALA A 13 -13.95 17.36 1.27
C ALA A 13 -15.17 18.29 1.35
N GLU A 14 -15.64 18.58 2.56
CA GLU A 14 -16.77 19.48 2.82
C GLU A 14 -16.45 20.91 2.37
N ALA A 15 -15.26 21.43 2.71
CA ALA A 15 -14.82 22.75 2.26
C ALA A 15 -14.73 22.85 0.72
N LEU A 16 -14.20 21.81 0.05
CA LEU A 16 -14.14 21.76 -1.40
C LEU A 16 -15.55 21.73 -2.03
N TYR A 17 -16.44 20.91 -1.51
CA TYR A 17 -17.83 20.81 -1.98
C TYR A 17 -18.56 22.17 -1.86
N LEU A 18 -18.47 22.83 -0.69
CA LEU A 18 -19.08 24.14 -0.47
C LEU A 18 -18.48 25.23 -1.37
N ASP A 19 -17.16 25.21 -1.59
CA ASP A 19 -16.49 26.12 -2.51
C ASP A 19 -16.98 25.92 -3.96
N LYS A 20 -17.15 24.67 -4.40
CA LYS A 20 -17.64 24.36 -5.75
C LYS A 20 -19.08 24.79 -5.98
N ILE A 21 -19.93 24.72 -4.96
CA ILE A 21 -21.29 25.28 -5.03
C ILE A 21 -21.24 26.80 -5.11
N ARG A 22 -20.50 27.43 -4.20
CA ARG A 22 -20.39 28.90 -4.12
C ARG A 22 -19.85 29.51 -5.42
N THR A 23 -18.91 28.83 -6.08
CA THR A 23 -18.32 29.25 -7.35
C THR A 23 -19.18 28.90 -8.57
N GLY A 24 -20.31 28.21 -8.39
CA GLY A 24 -21.17 27.75 -9.47
C GLY A 24 -20.55 26.63 -10.32
N ALA A 25 -19.48 26.00 -9.84
CA ALA A 25 -18.79 24.92 -10.54
C ALA A 25 -19.55 23.59 -10.46
N ILE A 26 -20.41 23.42 -9.45
CA ILE A 26 -21.35 22.30 -9.35
C ILE A 26 -22.74 22.80 -8.97
N ASP A 27 -23.77 22.17 -9.52
CA ASP A 27 -25.15 22.31 -9.08
C ASP A 27 -25.53 21.08 -8.23
N PRO A 28 -25.84 21.24 -6.93
CA PRO A 28 -26.31 20.17 -6.05
C PRO A 28 -27.37 19.26 -6.66
N ALA A 29 -28.34 19.82 -7.38
CA ALA A 29 -29.46 19.07 -7.97
C ALA A 29 -29.04 18.18 -9.15
N HIS A 30 -27.88 18.46 -9.75
CA HIS A 30 -27.37 17.76 -10.93
C HIS A 30 -25.96 17.18 -10.70
N SER A 31 -25.54 17.04 -9.44
CA SER A 31 -24.20 16.56 -9.08
C SER A 31 -24.26 15.35 -8.15
N ILE A 32 -23.40 14.37 -8.42
CA ILE A 32 -23.25 13.16 -7.62
C ILE A 32 -21.96 13.26 -6.81
N LEU A 33 -22.02 12.84 -5.54
CA LEU A 33 -20.81 12.59 -4.76
C LEU A 33 -20.38 11.14 -4.92
N ALA A 34 -19.17 10.92 -5.38
CA ALA A 34 -18.59 9.59 -5.52
C ALA A 34 -17.37 9.45 -4.63
N GLY A 35 -17.22 8.28 -4.01
CA GLY A 35 -16.07 8.01 -3.16
C GLY A 35 -15.76 6.53 -3.04
N HIS A 36 -14.47 6.22 -2.89
CA HIS A 36 -13.96 4.86 -2.70
C HIS A 36 -13.40 4.66 -1.30
N SER A 37 -13.64 3.50 -0.66
CA SER A 37 -13.09 3.18 0.66
C SER A 37 -13.48 4.24 1.70
N LEU A 38 -12.52 4.80 2.43
CA LEU A 38 -12.72 5.96 3.32
C LEU A 38 -13.43 7.13 2.60
N GLY A 39 -13.10 7.37 1.33
CA GLY A 39 -13.75 8.41 0.52
C GLY A 39 -15.24 8.13 0.27
N GLY A 40 -15.65 6.87 0.19
CA GLY A 40 -17.06 6.48 0.07
C GLY A 40 -17.84 6.78 1.35
N ALA A 41 -17.22 6.51 2.50
CA ALA A 41 -17.79 6.89 3.80
C ALA A 41 -17.90 8.43 3.94
N ILE A 42 -16.87 9.16 3.53
CA ILE A 42 -16.88 10.63 3.49
C ILE A 42 -18.02 11.13 2.57
N ALA A 43 -18.17 10.59 1.36
CA ALA A 43 -19.23 10.99 0.44
C ALA A 43 -20.64 10.80 1.04
N LEU A 44 -20.89 9.66 1.69
CA LEU A 44 -22.16 9.39 2.38
C LEU A 44 -22.42 10.40 3.51
N ARG A 45 -21.40 10.72 4.31
CA ARG A 45 -21.51 11.68 5.43
C ARG A 45 -21.64 13.13 4.99
N LEU A 46 -21.06 13.50 3.86
CA LEU A 46 -21.29 14.82 3.26
C LEU A 46 -22.73 14.91 2.77
N ALA A 47 -23.20 13.93 2.02
CA ALA A 47 -24.54 13.90 1.46
C ALA A 47 -25.66 13.78 2.52
N SER A 48 -25.35 13.28 3.72
CA SER A 48 -26.31 13.30 4.84
C SER A 48 -26.47 14.70 5.45
N ARG A 49 -25.58 15.64 5.14
CA ARG A 49 -25.57 17.01 5.70
C ARG A 49 -25.82 18.07 4.64
N HIS A 50 -25.57 17.76 3.37
CA HIS A 50 -25.61 18.69 2.26
C HIS A 50 -26.41 18.13 1.08
N PRO A 51 -27.11 18.99 0.33
CA PRO A 51 -27.95 18.56 -0.79
C PRO A 51 -27.11 18.01 -1.96
N VAL A 52 -27.46 16.84 -2.47
CA VAL A 52 -26.84 16.26 -3.66
C VAL A 52 -27.87 15.45 -4.44
N ALA A 53 -27.66 15.26 -5.74
CA ALA A 53 -28.56 14.44 -6.55
C ALA A 53 -28.52 12.97 -6.13
N GLY A 54 -27.35 12.49 -5.71
CA GLY A 54 -27.17 11.14 -5.17
C GLY A 54 -25.72 10.86 -4.78
N VAL A 55 -25.51 9.63 -4.27
CA VAL A 55 -24.19 9.19 -3.77
C VAL A 55 -23.80 7.86 -4.40
N LEU A 56 -22.59 7.80 -4.93
CA LEU A 56 -21.93 6.58 -5.37
C LEU A 56 -20.86 6.17 -4.34
N ALA A 57 -21.19 5.20 -3.49
CA ALA A 57 -20.31 4.67 -2.46
C ALA A 57 -19.65 3.37 -2.94
N ILE A 58 -18.35 3.43 -3.26
CA ILE A 58 -17.58 2.30 -3.80
C ILE A 58 -16.76 1.67 -2.67
N SER A 59 -17.08 0.43 -2.30
CA SER A 59 -16.54 -0.31 -1.14
C SER A 59 -16.32 0.61 0.06
N PRO A 60 -17.37 1.31 0.56
CA PRO A 60 -17.19 2.34 1.58
C PRO A 60 -16.62 1.75 2.87
N ALA A 61 -15.81 2.55 3.58
CA ALA A 61 -15.40 2.22 4.94
C ALA A 61 -16.64 2.10 5.86
N PRO A 62 -16.58 1.32 6.95
CA PRO A 62 -17.75 1.05 7.77
C PRO A 62 -18.31 2.34 8.38
N LEU A 63 -19.63 2.50 8.26
CA LEU A 63 -20.40 3.61 8.83
C LEU A 63 -21.56 3.13 9.70
N THR A 64 -21.77 1.82 9.81
CA THR A 64 -22.81 1.26 10.67
C THR A 64 -22.25 0.04 11.38
N GLN A 65 -22.80 -0.29 12.55
CA GLN A 65 -22.46 -1.53 13.20
C GLN A 65 -23.02 -2.70 12.39
N ALA A 66 -22.17 -3.68 12.14
CA ALA A 66 -22.53 -4.91 11.46
C ALA A 66 -21.62 -6.04 11.97
N PRO A 67 -22.01 -7.32 11.80
CA PRO A 67 -21.17 -8.43 12.25
C PRO A 67 -19.75 -8.34 11.68
N GLY A 68 -18.76 -8.32 12.58
CA GLY A 68 -17.33 -8.19 12.29
C GLY A 68 -16.81 -6.76 12.16
N VAL A 69 -17.65 -5.74 12.36
CA VAL A 69 -17.24 -4.33 12.43
C VAL A 69 -16.87 -3.97 13.86
N GLU A 70 -15.58 -3.89 14.12
CA GLU A 70 -15.02 -3.49 15.41
C GLU A 70 -14.79 -1.96 15.51
N PRO A 71 -14.67 -1.38 16.71
CA PRO A 71 -14.43 0.05 16.89
C PRO A 71 -13.20 0.59 16.16
N GLU A 72 -12.15 -0.21 15.98
CA GLU A 72 -10.89 0.21 15.36
C GLU A 72 -11.01 0.47 13.85
N ILE A 73 -12.01 -0.12 13.19
CA ILE A 73 -12.29 0.10 11.76
C ILE A 73 -13.40 1.14 11.53
N LEU A 74 -13.99 1.68 12.60
CA LEU A 74 -14.95 2.77 12.56
C LEU A 74 -14.21 4.11 12.62
N PHE A 75 -13.93 4.69 11.45
CA PHE A 75 -13.25 5.98 11.34
C PHE A 75 -14.15 7.19 11.65
N PHE A 76 -15.47 6.99 11.66
CA PHE A 76 -16.46 8.05 11.79
C PHE A 76 -17.61 7.63 12.71
N PRO A 77 -18.36 8.60 13.25
CA PRO A 77 -19.64 8.33 13.89
C PRO A 77 -20.60 7.57 12.96
N LEU A 78 -21.40 6.69 13.57
CA LEU A 78 -22.34 5.84 12.84
C LEU A 78 -23.39 6.66 12.09
N LEU A 79 -23.79 6.15 10.94
CA LEU A 79 -24.87 6.65 10.10
C LEU A 79 -26.05 5.67 10.23
N SER A 80 -27.21 6.15 10.66
CA SER A 80 -28.40 5.32 10.86
C SER A 80 -29.11 4.99 9.55
N GLN A 81 -29.08 5.89 8.57
CA GLN A 81 -29.72 5.74 7.27
C GLN A 81 -28.85 6.36 6.17
N PRO A 82 -28.80 5.75 4.98
CA PRO A 82 -28.07 6.31 3.85
C PRO A 82 -28.75 7.58 3.32
N PRO A 83 -28.01 8.49 2.68
CA PRO A 83 -28.59 9.61 1.95
C PRO A 83 -29.54 9.12 0.84
N PRO A 84 -30.52 9.96 0.42
CA PRO A 84 -31.37 9.65 -0.71
C PRO A 84 -30.56 9.31 -1.96
N HIS A 85 -31.08 8.41 -2.79
CA HIS A 85 -30.46 8.00 -4.04
C HIS A 85 -28.99 7.57 -3.84
N SER A 86 -28.78 6.56 -3.00
CA SER A 86 -27.46 5.97 -2.76
C SER A 86 -27.27 4.69 -3.56
N LEU A 87 -26.17 4.59 -4.31
CA LEU A 87 -25.67 3.35 -4.91
C LEU A 87 -24.43 2.88 -4.15
N PHE A 88 -24.52 1.69 -3.59
CA PHE A 88 -23.43 0.96 -2.96
C PHE A 88 -22.87 -0.05 -3.96
N LEU A 89 -21.60 0.13 -4.35
CA LEU A 89 -20.84 -0.90 -5.06
C LEU A 89 -19.96 -1.62 -4.06
N SER A 90 -20.08 -2.93 -3.93
CA SER A 90 -19.25 -3.72 -3.02
C SER A 90 -18.46 -4.76 -3.80
N ALA A 91 -17.19 -4.93 -3.45
CA ALA A 91 -16.36 -5.96 -4.07
C ALA A 91 -16.67 -7.32 -3.44
N SER A 92 -16.87 -8.35 -4.26
CA SER A 92 -17.19 -9.68 -3.75
C SER A 92 -16.10 -10.27 -2.83
N LEU A 93 -14.84 -9.85 -2.97
CA LEU A 93 -13.71 -10.28 -2.15
C LEU A 93 -13.31 -9.26 -1.08
N ASP A 94 -14.17 -8.27 -0.78
CA ASP A 94 -13.96 -7.40 0.37
C ASP A 94 -14.03 -8.20 1.68
N PRO A 95 -13.31 -7.75 2.73
CA PRO A 95 -13.51 -8.23 4.09
C PRO A 95 -15.00 -8.28 4.44
N THR A 96 -15.43 -9.37 5.07
CA THR A 96 -16.85 -9.61 5.42
C THR A 96 -17.45 -8.46 6.20
N ALA A 97 -16.69 -7.85 7.12
CA ALA A 97 -17.10 -6.68 7.89
C ALA A 97 -17.52 -5.48 7.00
N LEU A 98 -16.74 -5.19 5.96
CA LEU A 98 -17.03 -4.08 5.02
C LEU A 98 -18.29 -4.37 4.21
N ARG A 99 -18.42 -5.60 3.67
CA ARG A 99 -19.61 -6.01 2.92
C ARG A 99 -20.87 -5.96 3.78
N ASN A 100 -20.79 -6.46 5.00
CA ASN A 100 -21.91 -6.46 5.95
C ASN A 100 -22.30 -5.04 6.35
N SER A 101 -21.33 -4.15 6.57
CA SER A 101 -21.62 -2.74 6.87
C SER A 101 -22.33 -2.05 5.71
N ALA A 102 -21.86 -2.24 4.47
CA ALA A 102 -22.50 -1.66 3.29
C ALA A 102 -23.93 -2.21 3.09
N ALA A 103 -24.10 -3.53 3.26
CA ALA A 103 -25.42 -4.17 3.14
C ALA A 103 -26.41 -3.73 4.22
N ALA A 104 -25.95 -3.64 5.47
CA ALA A 104 -26.77 -3.17 6.58
C ALA A 104 -27.21 -1.72 6.37
N LEU A 105 -26.29 -0.85 5.91
CA LEU A 105 -26.64 0.55 5.65
C LEU A 105 -27.58 0.70 4.44
N ALA A 106 -27.38 -0.05 3.36
CA ALA A 106 -28.30 -0.05 2.23
C ALA A 106 -29.70 -0.54 2.62
N ALA A 107 -29.79 -1.56 3.47
CA ALA A 107 -31.06 -2.11 3.97
C ALA A 107 -31.80 -1.14 4.92
N ALA A 108 -31.08 -0.21 5.57
CA ALA A 108 -31.67 0.82 6.43
C ALA A 108 -32.28 1.99 5.63
N ALA A 109 -32.21 1.98 4.29
CA ALA A 109 -32.80 3.01 3.45
C ALA A 109 -34.33 3.08 3.62
N PRO A 110 -34.91 4.30 3.70
CA PRO A 110 -36.35 4.46 3.76
C PRO A 110 -37.01 4.00 2.46
N SER A 111 -38.22 3.43 2.54
CA SER A 111 -38.95 2.93 1.37
C SER A 111 -39.25 4.03 0.32
N SER A 112 -39.28 5.29 0.73
CA SER A 112 -39.47 6.45 -0.15
C SER A 112 -38.23 6.82 -0.98
N SER A 113 -37.04 6.36 -0.56
CA SER A 113 -35.78 6.56 -1.30
C SER A 113 -34.88 5.33 -1.10
N PRO A 114 -35.17 4.22 -1.80
CA PRO A 114 -34.41 2.99 -1.62
C PRO A 114 -32.97 3.18 -2.09
N ALA A 115 -32.02 2.61 -1.34
CA ALA A 115 -30.63 2.49 -1.78
C ALA A 115 -30.46 1.24 -2.65
N GLU A 116 -29.61 1.33 -3.68
CA GLU A 116 -29.20 0.18 -4.48
C GLU A 116 -27.89 -0.41 -3.93
N LEU A 117 -27.83 -1.73 -3.74
CA LEU A 117 -26.59 -2.45 -3.46
C LEU A 117 -26.26 -3.38 -4.63
N ARG A 118 -25.05 -3.26 -5.18
CA ARG A 118 -24.53 -4.13 -6.24
C ARG A 118 -23.20 -4.73 -5.80
N VAL A 119 -23.13 -6.06 -5.82
CA VAL A 119 -21.89 -6.79 -5.55
C VAL A 119 -21.24 -7.18 -6.87
N VAL A 120 -19.99 -6.77 -7.07
CA VAL A 120 -19.24 -7.06 -8.29
C VAL A 120 -18.43 -8.35 -8.10
N PRO A 121 -18.66 -9.41 -8.90
CA PRO A 121 -18.00 -10.71 -8.72
C PRO A 121 -16.50 -10.63 -9.03
N ALA A 122 -15.71 -11.50 -8.40
CA ALA A 122 -14.26 -11.63 -8.55
C ALA A 122 -13.44 -10.33 -8.35
N SER A 123 -14.05 -9.28 -7.79
CA SER A 123 -13.39 -8.01 -7.51
C SER A 123 -12.91 -7.94 -6.05
N THR A 124 -11.76 -7.29 -5.87
CA THR A 124 -11.17 -6.92 -4.57
C THR A 124 -11.43 -5.44 -4.28
N HIS A 125 -11.24 -5.04 -3.02
CA HIS A 125 -11.38 -3.65 -2.56
C HIS A 125 -10.65 -2.64 -3.45
N ALA A 126 -9.45 -2.99 -3.90
CA ALA A 126 -8.62 -2.14 -4.76
C ALA A 126 -8.91 -2.30 -6.26
N SER A 127 -9.35 -3.48 -6.72
CA SER A 127 -9.59 -3.70 -8.15
C SER A 127 -10.94 -3.14 -8.62
N LEU A 128 -11.89 -2.93 -7.71
CA LEU A 128 -13.25 -2.46 -8.04
C LEU A 128 -13.26 -1.13 -8.80
N ILE A 129 -12.35 -0.21 -8.50
CA ILE A 129 -12.24 1.08 -9.19
C ILE A 129 -11.71 0.99 -10.63
N PHE A 130 -11.20 -0.17 -11.02
CA PHE A 130 -10.73 -0.47 -12.38
C PHE A 130 -11.65 -1.45 -13.12
N ASP A 131 -12.74 -1.89 -12.48
CA ASP A 131 -13.62 -2.91 -13.01
C ASP A 131 -14.61 -2.31 -14.03
N ALA A 132 -14.64 -2.88 -15.23
CA ALA A 132 -15.51 -2.40 -16.31
C ALA A 132 -17.00 -2.58 -15.99
N THR A 133 -17.37 -3.61 -15.23
CA THR A 133 -18.73 -3.86 -14.76
C THR A 133 -19.13 -2.80 -13.73
N ALA A 134 -18.26 -2.53 -12.76
CA ALA A 134 -18.49 -1.48 -11.76
C ALA A 134 -18.68 -0.10 -12.43
N LEU A 135 -17.85 0.22 -13.43
CA LEU A 135 -17.98 1.45 -14.21
C LEU A 135 -19.30 1.50 -14.99
N ARG A 136 -19.70 0.40 -15.65
CA ARG A 136 -20.97 0.34 -16.38
C ARG A 136 -22.16 0.54 -15.45
N ILE A 137 -22.19 -0.14 -14.30
CA ILE A 137 -23.24 0.03 -13.28
C ILE A 137 -23.30 1.49 -12.82
N SER A 138 -22.15 2.10 -12.57
CA SER A 138 -22.06 3.51 -12.14
C SER A 138 -22.64 4.47 -13.18
N LEU A 139 -22.29 4.27 -14.46
CA LEU A 139 -22.78 5.07 -15.58
C LEU A 139 -24.29 4.89 -15.78
N ASP A 140 -24.76 3.65 -15.77
CA ASP A 140 -26.19 3.31 -15.94
C ASP A 140 -27.03 3.93 -14.84
N TRP A 141 -26.57 3.82 -13.59
CA TRP A 141 -27.24 4.42 -12.44
C TRP A 141 -27.23 5.95 -12.49
N THR A 142 -26.09 6.56 -12.80
CA THR A 142 -25.96 8.02 -12.95
C THR A 142 -26.86 8.57 -14.05
N ALA A 143 -26.91 7.89 -15.19
CA ALA A 143 -27.73 8.28 -16.33
C ALA A 143 -29.23 8.24 -15.98
N ARG A 144 -29.69 7.20 -15.28
CA ARG A 144 -31.08 7.13 -14.79
C ARG A 144 -31.40 8.23 -13.78
N LEU A 145 -30.51 8.45 -12.81
CA LEU A 145 -30.73 9.42 -11.73
C LEU A 145 -30.82 10.85 -12.26
N LEU A 146 -29.90 11.22 -13.16
CA LEU A 146 -29.79 12.58 -13.70
C LEU A 146 -30.55 12.78 -15.02
N SER A 147 -31.31 11.77 -15.48
CA SER A 147 -32.01 11.79 -16.78
C SER A 147 -31.08 12.12 -17.97
N LEU A 148 -29.87 11.56 -17.96
CA LEU A 148 -28.86 11.74 -19.00
C LEU A 148 -28.89 10.58 -20.00
N PRO A 149 -28.50 10.81 -21.27
CA PRO A 149 -28.32 9.73 -22.22
C PRO A 149 -27.18 8.79 -21.79
N LEU A 150 -27.39 7.48 -21.94
CA LEU A 150 -26.35 6.51 -21.62
C LEU A 150 -25.24 6.55 -22.69
N PRO A 151 -23.96 6.65 -22.30
CA PRO A 151 -22.88 6.63 -23.28
C PRO A 151 -22.79 5.25 -23.97
N PRO A 152 -22.64 5.21 -25.30
CA PRO A 152 -22.63 3.96 -26.08
C PRO A 152 -21.40 3.09 -25.79
N ALA A 153 -20.28 3.71 -25.41
CA ALA A 153 -19.03 3.04 -25.07
C ALA A 153 -18.52 3.52 -23.70
N LEU A 154 -17.69 2.70 -23.06
CA LEU A 154 -16.99 3.13 -21.86
C LEU A 154 -16.02 4.28 -22.23
N PRO A 155 -15.88 5.29 -21.36
CA PRO A 155 -14.98 6.41 -21.63
C PRO A 155 -13.54 5.89 -21.75
N TRP A 156 -12.90 6.18 -22.89
CA TRP A 156 -11.48 5.95 -23.06
C TRP A 156 -10.71 6.99 -22.25
N ALA A 157 -9.81 6.53 -21.38
CA ALA A 157 -8.91 7.36 -20.61
C ALA A 157 -7.47 7.26 -21.16
N PRO A 158 -7.11 7.98 -22.25
CA PRO A 158 -5.76 7.95 -22.81
C PRO A 158 -4.69 8.39 -21.81
N ALA A 159 -5.05 9.24 -20.84
CA ALA A 159 -4.19 9.64 -19.74
C ALA A 159 -3.74 8.43 -18.90
N ILE A 160 -4.65 7.49 -18.59
CA ILE A 160 -4.30 6.27 -17.83
C ILE A 160 -3.33 5.41 -18.64
N LEU A 161 -3.58 5.25 -19.95
CA LEU A 161 -2.66 4.52 -20.82
C LEU A 161 -1.28 5.19 -20.85
N GLY A 162 -1.24 6.51 -21.02
CA GLY A 162 0.00 7.30 -20.99
C GLY A 162 0.75 7.15 -19.67
N SER A 163 0.05 7.22 -18.52
CA SER A 163 0.64 7.01 -17.20
C SER A 163 1.22 5.61 -17.03
N ASN A 164 0.54 4.57 -17.55
CA ASN A 164 1.04 3.19 -17.49
C ASN A 164 2.24 2.97 -18.42
N LEU A 165 2.20 3.50 -19.65
CA LEU A 165 3.31 3.41 -20.61
C LEU A 165 4.54 4.16 -20.11
N GLY A 166 4.34 5.33 -19.50
CA GLY A 166 5.45 6.07 -18.91
C GLY A 166 6.02 5.38 -17.66
N LEU A 167 5.19 4.75 -16.82
CA LEU A 167 5.67 3.89 -15.73
C LEU A 167 6.50 2.72 -16.26
N LEU A 168 6.04 2.06 -17.32
CA LEU A 168 6.78 0.97 -17.97
C LEU A 168 8.12 1.46 -18.55
N GLY A 169 8.11 2.60 -19.25
CA GLY A 169 9.34 3.25 -19.73
C GLY A 169 10.31 3.58 -18.60
N LEU A 170 9.80 4.08 -17.47
CA LEU A 170 10.60 4.38 -16.28
C LEU A 170 11.23 3.14 -15.67
N LEU A 171 10.49 2.04 -15.56
CA LEU A 171 10.99 0.76 -15.06
C LEU A 171 12.13 0.23 -15.93
N LEU A 172 12.00 0.34 -17.26
CA LEU A 172 13.04 -0.05 -18.21
C LEU A 172 14.30 0.82 -18.08
N LEU A 173 14.13 2.14 -18.07
CA LEU A 173 15.23 3.10 -17.97
C LEU A 173 15.95 2.99 -16.61
N ALA A 174 15.21 2.84 -15.52
CA ALA A 174 15.78 2.65 -14.18
C ALA A 174 16.65 1.39 -14.12
N GLY A 175 16.19 0.28 -14.73
CA GLY A 175 16.97 -0.95 -14.82
C GLY A 175 18.28 -0.77 -15.59
N ILE A 176 18.24 -0.09 -16.74
CA ILE A 176 19.43 0.22 -17.56
C ILE A 176 20.39 1.12 -16.79
N PHE A 177 19.88 2.21 -16.20
CA PHE A 177 20.63 3.16 -15.39
C PHE A 177 21.37 2.46 -14.25
N LEU A 178 20.64 1.69 -13.43
CA LEU A 178 21.24 0.95 -12.31
C LEU A 178 22.35 0.01 -12.78
N LYS A 179 22.09 -0.77 -13.83
CA LYS A 179 23.06 -1.74 -14.36
C LYS A 179 24.33 -1.06 -14.85
N PHE A 180 24.19 0.04 -15.59
CA PHE A 180 25.32 0.79 -16.11
C PHE A 180 26.13 1.45 -14.99
N SER A 181 25.47 2.14 -14.06
CA SER A 181 26.14 2.78 -12.92
C SER A 181 26.90 1.77 -12.06
N LEU A 182 26.29 0.63 -11.73
CA LEU A 182 26.92 -0.37 -10.88
C LEU A 182 28.18 -0.97 -11.51
N ARG A 183 28.13 -1.31 -12.80
CA ARG A 183 29.30 -1.85 -13.53
C ARG A 183 30.46 -0.86 -13.61
N SER A 184 30.17 0.43 -13.75
CA SER A 184 31.18 1.47 -13.79
C SER A 184 31.88 1.68 -12.45
N PHE A 185 31.21 1.37 -11.34
CA PHE A 185 31.74 1.65 -10.00
C PHE A 185 32.10 0.41 -9.17
N LEU A 186 31.76 -0.81 -9.58
CA LEU A 186 32.04 -2.02 -8.80
C LEU A 186 32.71 -3.09 -9.66
N ASN A 187 33.86 -3.57 -9.18
CA ASN A 187 34.47 -4.80 -9.69
C ASN A 187 33.85 -5.98 -8.96
N ALA A 188 33.16 -6.83 -9.69
CA ALA A 188 32.45 -7.95 -9.09
C ALA A 188 33.43 -8.99 -8.52
N SER A 189 33.57 -9.00 -7.19
CA SER A 189 34.28 -10.05 -6.46
C SER A 189 33.32 -11.15 -6.02
N PRO A 190 33.75 -12.42 -5.91
CA PRO A 190 32.91 -13.49 -5.42
C PRO A 190 32.48 -13.20 -3.98
N ALA A 191 31.17 -13.21 -3.74
CA ALA A 191 30.63 -13.05 -2.39
C ALA A 191 30.89 -14.32 -1.56
N PRO A 192 31.24 -14.19 -0.28
CA PRO A 192 31.40 -15.34 0.61
C PRO A 192 30.08 -16.11 0.76
N SER A 193 30.18 -17.43 0.89
CA SER A 193 29.04 -18.30 1.15
C SER A 193 28.63 -18.25 2.62
N LEU A 194 27.38 -17.87 2.89
CA LEU A 194 26.77 -17.99 4.21
C LEU A 194 26.53 -19.49 4.53
N PRO A 195 26.71 -19.94 5.79
CA PRO A 195 26.45 -21.32 6.17
C PRO A 195 24.97 -21.67 5.94
N PRO A 196 24.66 -22.87 5.44
CA PRO A 196 23.30 -23.25 5.09
C PRO A 196 22.46 -23.44 6.36
N LEU A 197 21.46 -22.58 6.57
CA LEU A 197 20.28 -22.99 7.34
C LEU A 197 19.45 -23.93 6.46
N SER A 198 18.86 -24.96 7.06
CA SER A 198 17.81 -25.71 6.38
C SER A 198 16.65 -24.77 6.06
N TYR A 199 16.16 -24.77 4.82
CA TYR A 199 15.04 -23.94 4.36
C TYR A 199 13.83 -24.04 5.30
N SER A 200 13.53 -25.26 5.78
CA SER A 200 12.45 -25.51 6.73
C SER A 200 12.60 -24.73 8.03
N ARG A 201 13.79 -24.77 8.65
CA ARG A 201 14.12 -24.02 9.87
C ARG A 201 14.07 -22.51 9.63
N TYR A 202 14.50 -22.07 8.45
CA TYR A 202 14.50 -20.67 8.07
C TYR A 202 13.07 -20.11 7.99
N TYR A 203 12.19 -20.76 7.22
CA TYR A 203 10.79 -20.34 7.09
C TYR A 203 10.02 -20.45 8.41
N LEU A 204 10.27 -21.49 9.20
CA LEU A 204 9.69 -21.62 10.54
C LEU A 204 10.13 -20.47 11.46
N SER A 205 11.41 -20.10 11.43
CA SER A 205 11.93 -18.98 12.22
C SER A 205 11.27 -17.66 11.82
N ILE A 206 11.04 -17.43 10.53
CA ILE A 206 10.29 -16.25 10.07
C ILE A 206 8.86 -16.28 10.59
N ALA A 207 8.16 -17.41 10.41
CA ALA A 207 6.76 -17.53 10.83
C ALA A 207 6.59 -17.25 12.34
N LEU A 208 7.46 -17.83 13.17
CA LEU A 208 7.46 -17.60 14.63
C LEU A 208 7.82 -16.15 14.97
N SER A 209 8.81 -15.58 14.29
CA SER A 209 9.24 -14.19 14.53
C SER A 209 8.15 -13.18 14.12
N SER A 210 7.46 -13.43 13.00
CA SER A 210 6.35 -12.60 12.54
C SER A 210 5.13 -12.71 13.45
N ALA A 211 4.79 -13.92 13.93
CA ALA A 211 3.72 -14.10 14.91
C ALA A 211 4.01 -13.35 16.22
N LEU A 212 5.24 -13.47 16.73
CA LEU A 212 5.68 -12.74 17.93
C LEU A 212 5.67 -11.23 17.72
N ALA A 213 6.11 -10.75 16.54
CA ALA A 213 6.09 -9.32 16.21
C ALA A 213 4.68 -8.75 16.27
N VAL A 214 3.71 -9.43 15.63
CA VAL A 214 2.30 -9.04 15.68
C VAL A 214 1.77 -9.02 17.12
N PHE A 215 2.10 -10.02 17.92
CA PHE A 215 1.68 -10.08 19.32
C PHE A 215 2.24 -8.90 20.13
N LEU A 216 3.51 -8.54 19.94
CA LEU A 216 4.09 -7.39 20.64
C LEU A 216 3.50 -6.06 20.21
N LEU A 217 3.12 -5.93 18.94
CA LEU A 217 2.51 -4.70 18.42
C LEU A 217 1.13 -4.41 19.02
N ILE A 218 0.50 -5.39 19.69
CA ILE A 218 -0.71 -5.15 20.51
C ILE A 218 -0.40 -4.14 21.64
N PHE A 219 0.79 -4.22 22.24
CA PHE A 219 1.17 -3.37 23.37
C PHE A 219 1.65 -1.97 22.96
N GLY A 220 1.96 -1.77 21.67
CA GLY A 220 2.37 -0.48 21.15
C GLY A 220 3.14 -0.60 19.84
N VAL A 221 3.12 0.47 19.05
CA VAL A 221 3.83 0.59 17.78
C VAL A 221 5.07 1.48 17.97
N PRO A 222 6.28 0.91 18.06
CA PRO A 222 7.50 1.68 18.38
C PRO A 222 7.78 2.85 17.44
N LEU A 223 7.47 2.69 16.14
CA LEU A 223 7.76 3.69 15.12
C LEU A 223 6.59 4.65 14.85
N ARG A 224 5.60 4.73 15.76
CA ARG A 224 4.45 5.63 15.62
C ARG A 224 4.84 7.11 15.52
N PHE A 225 6.00 7.48 16.08
CA PHE A 225 6.59 8.83 15.93
C PHE A 225 6.97 9.18 14.48
N LEU A 226 6.99 8.22 13.55
CA LEU A 226 7.20 8.52 12.13
C LEU A 226 5.99 9.23 11.51
N HIS A 227 4.81 9.15 12.12
CA HIS A 227 3.63 9.88 11.67
C HIS A 227 3.31 9.59 10.19
N ILE A 228 3.32 8.30 9.82
CA ILE A 228 2.93 7.83 8.48
C ILE A 228 1.84 6.79 8.66
N PHE A 229 0.65 7.10 8.18
CA PHE A 229 -0.53 6.25 8.35
C PHE A 229 -0.22 4.83 7.88
N THR A 230 -0.37 3.85 8.77
CA THR A 230 -0.15 2.42 8.50
C THR A 230 1.31 2.00 8.24
N ALA A 231 2.16 2.87 7.68
CA ALA A 231 3.55 2.54 7.40
C ALA A 231 4.38 2.41 8.69
N ASP A 232 4.05 3.16 9.73
CA ASP A 232 4.66 3.04 11.05
C ASP A 232 4.49 1.64 11.65
N TYR A 233 3.30 1.06 11.53
CA TYR A 233 2.98 -0.30 11.93
C TYR A 233 3.77 -1.31 11.09
N LEU A 234 3.74 -1.18 9.76
CA LEU A 234 4.46 -2.09 8.86
C LEU A 234 5.98 -2.07 9.10
N ALA A 235 6.55 -0.88 9.29
CA ALA A 235 7.95 -0.70 9.61
C ALA A 235 8.31 -1.30 10.96
N SER A 236 7.47 -1.09 11.97
CA SER A 236 7.65 -1.68 13.31
C SER A 236 7.58 -3.20 13.25
N PHE A 237 6.60 -3.75 12.55
CA PHE A 237 6.45 -5.19 12.31
C PHE A 237 7.69 -5.77 11.62
N SER A 238 8.16 -5.11 10.55
CA SER A 238 9.33 -5.55 9.79
C SER A 238 10.59 -5.55 10.67
N LEU A 239 10.81 -4.48 11.43
CA LEU A 239 11.93 -4.33 12.35
C LEU A 239 11.90 -5.43 13.43
N ILE A 240 10.79 -5.56 14.14
CA ILE A 240 10.65 -6.53 15.25
C ILE A 240 10.80 -7.97 14.74
N THR A 241 10.17 -8.30 13.60
CA THR A 241 10.30 -9.62 12.97
C THR A 241 11.77 -9.95 12.70
N ALA A 242 12.51 -9.01 12.11
CA ALA A 242 13.92 -9.22 11.80
C ALA A 242 14.80 -9.34 13.05
N LEU A 243 14.55 -8.51 14.07
CA LEU A 243 15.29 -8.57 15.33
C LEU A 243 15.13 -9.93 16.01
N PHE A 244 13.89 -10.46 16.09
CA PHE A 244 13.67 -11.79 16.64
C PHE A 244 14.30 -12.89 15.80
N PHE A 245 14.16 -12.81 14.48
CA PHE A 245 14.76 -13.78 13.60
C PHE A 245 16.28 -13.87 13.81
N PHE A 246 16.97 -12.73 13.90
CA PHE A 246 18.41 -12.68 14.14
C PHE A 246 18.80 -13.08 15.57
N ALA A 247 17.94 -12.80 16.57
CA ALA A 247 18.15 -13.26 17.95
C ALA A 247 18.09 -14.80 18.06
N VAL A 248 17.16 -15.43 17.34
CA VAL A 248 17.02 -16.90 17.28
C VAL A 248 18.09 -17.54 16.37
N ASN A 249 18.61 -16.80 15.39
CA ASN A 249 19.62 -17.25 14.44
C ASN A 249 20.92 -16.41 14.52
N PRO A 250 21.64 -16.42 15.67
CA PRO A 250 22.77 -15.52 15.89
C PRO A 250 23.94 -15.79 14.94
N ALA A 251 24.15 -17.05 14.52
CA ALA A 251 25.18 -17.39 13.53
C ALA A 251 24.93 -16.68 12.18
N THR A 252 23.67 -16.60 11.75
CA THR A 252 23.27 -15.87 10.55
C THR A 252 23.52 -14.38 10.73
N ALA A 253 23.14 -13.80 11.87
CA ALA A 253 23.40 -12.40 12.18
C ALA A 253 24.90 -12.06 12.15
N LEU A 254 25.72 -12.83 12.86
CA LEU A 254 27.19 -12.64 12.92
C LEU A 254 27.83 -12.75 11.54
N SER A 255 27.36 -13.68 10.71
CA SER A 255 27.90 -13.87 9.36
C SER A 255 27.51 -12.74 8.40
N PHE A 256 26.27 -12.22 8.50
CA PHE A 256 25.76 -11.15 7.65
C PHE A 256 26.33 -9.77 8.03
N PHE A 257 26.42 -9.48 9.33
CA PHE A 257 26.94 -8.22 9.87
C PHE A 257 28.43 -8.26 10.19
N SER A 258 29.14 -9.31 9.75
CA SER A 258 30.59 -9.44 9.96
C SER A 258 31.33 -8.22 9.41
N PRO A 259 32.36 -7.70 10.11
CA PRO A 259 33.16 -6.56 9.65
C PRO A 259 33.76 -6.77 8.25
N ARG A 260 34.04 -8.00 7.83
CA ARG A 260 34.53 -8.30 6.47
C ARG A 260 33.49 -8.04 5.36
N GLN A 261 32.20 -8.11 5.68
CA GLN A 261 31.09 -7.76 4.78
C GLN A 261 30.60 -6.33 5.00
N SER A 262 30.70 -5.82 6.24
CA SER A 262 30.18 -4.51 6.68
C SER A 262 31.12 -3.32 6.45
N THR A 263 32.42 -3.54 6.21
CA THR A 263 33.41 -2.44 6.02
C THR A 263 33.52 -1.92 4.59
N GLN A 264 32.70 -2.41 3.66
CA GLN A 264 32.71 -1.93 2.27
C GLN A 264 31.91 -0.63 2.14
N ALA A 265 32.51 0.50 2.51
CA ALA A 265 31.88 1.82 2.45
C ALA A 265 31.37 2.18 1.04
N ARG A 266 32.08 1.74 -0.02
CA ARG A 266 31.76 2.04 -1.42
C ARG A 266 30.42 1.44 -1.89
N PRO A 267 30.15 0.12 -1.73
CA PRO A 267 28.82 -0.45 -1.98
C PRO A 267 27.68 0.23 -1.23
N PHE A 268 27.87 0.61 0.04
CA PHE A 268 26.84 1.32 0.80
C PHE A 268 26.60 2.74 0.27
N ALA A 269 27.67 3.48 -0.06
CA ALA A 269 27.53 4.80 -0.69
C ALA A 269 26.78 4.71 -2.04
N LEU A 270 27.08 3.71 -2.86
CA LEU A 270 26.36 3.47 -4.11
C LEU A 270 24.90 3.05 -3.87
N ALA A 271 24.64 2.20 -2.87
CA ALA A 271 23.28 1.84 -2.47
C ALA A 271 22.47 3.09 -2.09
N SER A 272 23.07 4.00 -1.30
CA SER A 272 22.45 5.28 -0.94
C SER A 272 22.15 6.13 -2.17
N VAL A 273 23.16 6.41 -2.99
CA VAL A 273 23.02 7.31 -4.15
C VAL A 273 22.03 6.75 -5.16
N LEU A 274 22.18 5.48 -5.55
CA LEU A 274 21.32 4.86 -6.54
C LEU A 274 19.91 4.60 -6.02
N GLY A 275 19.78 4.20 -4.75
CA GLY A 275 18.49 4.00 -4.08
C GLY A 275 17.70 5.30 -4.02
N LEU A 276 18.34 6.40 -3.58
CA LEU A 276 17.72 7.71 -3.55
C LEU A 276 17.38 8.18 -4.97
N ALA A 277 18.33 8.14 -5.91
CA ALA A 277 18.09 8.57 -7.29
C ALA A 277 16.91 7.82 -7.92
N THR A 278 16.80 6.51 -7.70
CA THR A 278 15.67 5.71 -8.16
C THR A 278 14.38 6.15 -7.47
N ALA A 279 14.37 6.29 -6.13
CA ALA A 279 13.18 6.77 -5.41
C ALA A 279 12.72 8.15 -5.92
N PHE A 280 13.65 9.11 -6.10
CA PHE A 280 13.39 10.44 -6.64
C PHE A 280 12.85 10.41 -8.07
N LEU A 281 13.36 9.51 -8.92
CA LEU A 281 12.87 9.33 -10.28
C LEU A 281 11.39 8.93 -10.28
N PHE A 282 11.01 7.96 -9.45
CA PHE A 282 9.61 7.57 -9.29
C PHE A 282 8.79 8.68 -8.63
N PHE A 283 9.30 9.37 -7.61
CA PHE A 283 8.62 10.52 -7.01
C PHE A 283 8.29 11.59 -8.04
N LEU A 284 9.24 11.92 -8.92
CA LEU A 284 9.06 12.91 -9.97
C LEU A 284 8.01 12.46 -10.98
N TRP A 285 8.04 11.19 -11.39
CA TRP A 285 7.03 10.61 -12.25
C TRP A 285 5.62 10.69 -11.66
N PHE A 286 5.48 10.29 -10.39
CA PHE A 286 4.21 10.35 -9.68
C PHE A 286 3.70 11.79 -9.55
N ARG A 287 4.57 12.75 -9.23
CA ARG A 287 4.22 14.18 -9.16
C ARG A 287 3.69 14.73 -10.48
N PHE A 288 4.25 14.32 -11.62
CA PHE A 288 3.79 14.79 -12.93
C PHE A 288 2.57 14.03 -13.46
N SER A 289 2.39 12.79 -13.03
CA SER A 289 1.29 11.92 -13.50
C SER A 289 0.05 11.98 -12.62
N PHE A 290 0.20 12.32 -11.33
CA PHE A 290 -0.87 12.34 -10.35
C PHE A 290 -0.89 13.66 -9.58
N THR A 291 -2.09 14.16 -9.27
CA THR A 291 -2.31 15.51 -8.75
C THR A 291 -1.96 15.68 -7.25
N THR A 292 -1.65 14.60 -6.52
CA THR A 292 -1.59 14.63 -5.03
C THR A 292 -0.32 14.06 -4.40
N THR A 293 0.65 13.56 -5.16
CA THR A 293 1.90 13.02 -4.60
C THR A 293 3.00 14.07 -4.58
N TRP A 294 2.98 14.91 -3.54
CA TRP A 294 4.01 15.93 -3.30
C TRP A 294 5.12 15.37 -2.42
N LEU A 295 6.35 15.41 -2.91
CA LEU A 295 7.53 15.17 -2.08
C LEU A 295 7.83 16.46 -1.30
N ASP A 296 7.27 16.56 -0.10
CA ASP A 296 7.55 17.67 0.81
C ASP A 296 8.69 17.33 1.78
N LEU A 297 9.22 18.35 2.45
CA LEU A 297 10.29 18.18 3.41
C LEU A 297 9.94 17.21 4.56
N PRO A 298 8.69 17.19 5.08
CA PRO A 298 8.24 16.15 6.00
C PRO A 298 8.42 14.72 5.47
N ARG A 299 7.99 14.43 4.24
CA ARG A 299 8.17 13.10 3.62
C ARG A 299 9.65 12.74 3.49
N LEU A 300 10.48 13.69 3.03
CA LEU A 300 11.93 13.48 2.92
C LEU A 300 12.59 13.15 4.26
N GLY A 301 12.22 13.85 5.34
CA GLY A 301 12.77 13.61 6.67
C GLY A 301 12.49 12.21 7.22
N ARG A 302 11.46 11.53 6.71
CA ARG A 302 11.07 10.18 7.13
C ARG A 302 11.76 9.07 6.32
N LEU A 303 12.35 9.37 5.17
CA LEU A 303 13.02 8.37 4.33
C LEU A 303 14.14 7.65 5.10
N ALA A 304 15.02 8.41 5.76
CA ALA A 304 16.16 7.85 6.48
C ALA A 304 15.75 6.93 7.64
N PRO A 305 14.95 7.36 8.63
CA PRO A 305 14.57 6.47 9.73
C PRO A 305 13.74 5.28 9.26
N LEU A 306 12.89 5.45 8.24
CA LEU A 306 12.12 4.35 7.67
C LEU A 306 13.02 3.33 6.92
N SER A 307 14.02 3.80 6.19
CA SER A 307 15.01 2.93 5.54
C SER A 307 15.79 2.12 6.58
N LEU A 308 16.18 2.74 7.69
CA LEU A 308 16.86 2.05 8.79
C LEU A 308 15.95 1.01 9.47
N ALA A 309 14.67 1.29 9.63
CA ALA A 309 13.70 0.34 10.20
C ALA A 309 13.42 -0.86 9.29
N LEU A 310 13.37 -0.66 7.97
CA LEU A 310 13.09 -1.72 6.99
C LEU A 310 14.33 -2.54 6.64
N PHE A 311 15.53 -1.96 6.82
CA PHE A 311 16.79 -2.62 6.48
C PHE A 311 16.96 -3.99 7.14
N PRO A 312 16.72 -4.19 8.44
CA PRO A 312 16.84 -5.51 9.09
C PRO A 312 15.98 -6.59 8.43
N PHE A 313 14.76 -6.27 8.00
CA PHE A 313 13.88 -7.24 7.35
C PHE A 313 14.39 -7.64 5.96
N LEU A 314 14.92 -6.69 5.19
CA LEU A 314 15.54 -7.00 3.90
C LEU A 314 16.91 -7.66 4.05
N ALA A 315 17.62 -7.40 5.14
CA ALA A 315 18.85 -8.12 5.50
C ALA A 315 18.55 -9.59 5.83
N LEU A 316 17.46 -9.84 6.57
CA LEU A 316 16.92 -11.17 6.75
C LEU A 316 16.64 -11.78 5.38
N GLU A 317 15.85 -11.13 4.52
CA GLU A 317 15.55 -11.66 3.19
C GLU A 317 16.82 -12.01 2.39
N GLU A 318 17.83 -11.13 2.34
CA GLU A 318 19.10 -11.39 1.66
C GLU A 318 19.94 -12.49 2.31
N SER A 319 19.78 -12.76 3.60
CA SER A 319 20.50 -13.84 4.28
C SER A 319 20.05 -15.23 3.81
N LEU A 320 18.79 -15.38 3.35
CA LEU A 320 18.30 -16.59 2.68
C LEU A 320 18.84 -16.70 1.25
N LEU A 321 18.88 -15.56 0.56
CA LEU A 321 19.17 -15.48 -0.86
C LEU A 321 20.70 -15.55 -1.11
N HIS A 322 21.25 -16.76 -1.05
CA HIS A 322 22.63 -17.12 -1.42
C HIS A 322 23.12 -16.42 -2.73
N PRO A 323 24.46 -16.29 -2.96
CA PRO A 323 25.01 -15.45 -4.01
C PRO A 323 24.30 -15.54 -5.37
N SER A 324 23.92 -14.39 -5.91
CA SER A 324 23.09 -14.20 -7.11
C SER A 324 23.61 -14.87 -8.39
N ARG A 325 24.89 -15.25 -8.44
CA ARG A 325 25.54 -15.91 -9.59
C ARG A 325 25.31 -17.43 -9.67
N ARG A 326 24.79 -18.07 -8.61
CA ARG A 326 24.63 -19.55 -8.55
C ARG A 326 23.17 -20.02 -8.72
N ARG A 327 22.20 -19.11 -8.79
CA ARG A 327 20.76 -19.45 -8.85
C ARG A 327 20.00 -18.65 -9.90
N SER A 328 18.92 -19.23 -10.41
CA SER A 328 18.03 -18.57 -11.37
C SER A 328 17.32 -17.37 -10.72
N TYR A 329 17.00 -16.36 -11.53
CA TYR A 329 16.20 -15.20 -11.09
C TYR A 329 14.84 -15.64 -10.52
N ALA A 330 14.20 -16.60 -11.17
CA ALA A 330 12.88 -17.09 -10.78
C ALA A 330 12.90 -17.70 -9.37
N LEU A 331 13.95 -18.47 -9.03
CA LEU A 331 14.04 -19.08 -7.70
C LEU A 331 14.26 -18.03 -6.61
N ARG A 332 15.14 -17.04 -6.83
CA ARG A 332 15.35 -15.95 -5.86
C ARG A 332 14.08 -15.12 -5.64
N LEU A 333 13.36 -14.84 -6.72
CA LEU A 333 12.07 -14.16 -6.66
C LEU A 333 11.05 -14.99 -5.87
N ALA A 334 10.92 -16.28 -6.16
CA ALA A 334 10.00 -17.17 -5.45
C ALA A 334 10.33 -17.25 -3.94
N GLU A 335 11.62 -17.38 -3.58
CA GLU A 335 12.06 -17.41 -2.18
C GLU A 335 11.77 -16.11 -1.45
N SER A 336 12.02 -14.95 -2.08
CA SER A 336 11.67 -13.64 -1.55
C SER A 336 10.16 -13.47 -1.35
N LEU A 337 9.37 -13.85 -2.36
CA LEU A 337 7.92 -13.80 -2.28
C LEU A 337 7.39 -14.73 -1.19
N ALA A 338 7.99 -15.91 -0.98
CA ALA A 338 7.63 -16.80 0.11
C ALA A 338 7.88 -16.17 1.50
N VAL A 339 9.05 -15.53 1.70
CA VAL A 339 9.35 -14.80 2.95
C VAL A 339 8.30 -13.72 3.22
N ARG A 340 8.00 -12.89 2.20
CA ARG A 340 7.02 -11.81 2.30
C ARG A 340 5.60 -12.32 2.50
N PHE A 341 5.25 -13.44 1.86
CA PHE A 341 3.95 -14.08 2.01
C PHE A 341 3.74 -14.61 3.43
N ILE A 342 4.73 -15.28 4.03
CA ILE A 342 4.67 -15.72 5.43
C ILE A 342 4.47 -14.53 6.37
N ALA A 343 5.24 -13.46 6.19
CA ALA A 343 5.11 -12.25 6.97
C ALA A 343 3.73 -11.59 6.78
N TRP A 344 3.22 -11.57 5.55
CA TRP A 344 1.89 -11.06 5.24
C TRP A 344 0.77 -11.90 5.87
N LEU A 345 0.88 -13.23 5.90
CA LEU A 345 -0.09 -14.10 6.59
C LEU A 345 -0.19 -13.77 8.09
N ALA A 346 0.94 -13.43 8.74
CA ALA A 346 0.91 -12.97 10.13
C ALA A 346 0.14 -11.65 10.27
N LEU A 347 0.30 -10.71 9.33
CA LEU A 347 -0.48 -9.46 9.30
C LEU A 347 -1.97 -9.71 9.04
N VAL A 348 -2.31 -10.64 8.14
CA VAL A 348 -3.70 -11.07 7.92
C VAL A 348 -4.30 -11.63 9.20
N PHE A 349 -3.58 -12.52 9.88
CA PHE A 349 -3.99 -13.07 11.17
C PHE A 349 -4.18 -11.96 12.22
N ALA A 350 -3.25 -11.00 12.27
CA ALA A 350 -3.32 -9.85 13.16
C ALA A 350 -4.60 -9.02 12.95
N VAL A 351 -4.99 -8.77 11.69
CA VAL A 351 -6.18 -7.99 11.35
C VAL A 351 -7.45 -8.75 11.74
N TYR A 352 -7.55 -10.03 11.40
CA TYR A 352 -8.81 -10.78 11.54
C TYR A 352 -9.02 -11.46 12.89
N HIS A 353 -7.94 -11.72 13.64
CA HIS A 353 -8.03 -12.47 14.91
C HIS A 353 -7.52 -11.71 16.13
N LEU A 354 -6.58 -10.77 15.95
CA LEU A 354 -6.02 -10.00 17.05
C LEU A 354 -6.50 -8.55 17.08
N HIS A 355 -7.19 -8.10 16.03
CA HIS A 355 -7.69 -6.74 15.86
C HIS A 355 -6.61 -5.66 16.11
N SER A 356 -5.35 -6.00 15.88
CA SER A 356 -4.20 -5.19 16.27
C SER A 356 -3.43 -4.61 15.09
N ALA A 357 -3.75 -5.03 13.87
CA ALA A 357 -3.13 -4.56 12.64
C ALA A 357 -4.03 -3.64 11.83
N GLN A 358 -3.39 -2.82 11.01
CA GLN A 358 -4.07 -1.86 10.14
C GLN A 358 -4.67 -2.59 8.93
N VAL A 359 -6.01 -2.63 8.83
CA VAL A 359 -6.74 -3.31 7.74
C VAL A 359 -6.31 -2.84 6.35
N LEU A 360 -5.85 -1.59 6.22
CA LEU A 360 -5.33 -1.04 4.98
C LEU A 360 -4.18 -1.89 4.39
N LEU A 361 -3.35 -2.53 5.22
CA LEU A 361 -2.28 -3.43 4.75
C LEU A 361 -2.82 -4.63 3.98
N VAL A 362 -3.98 -5.15 4.36
CA VAL A 362 -4.65 -6.27 3.69
C VAL A 362 -5.35 -5.77 2.42
N LEU A 363 -6.03 -4.63 2.50
CA LEU A 363 -6.74 -4.04 1.35
C LEU A 363 -5.80 -3.65 0.21
N MET A 364 -4.56 -3.29 0.53
CA MET A 364 -3.52 -2.92 -0.44
C MET A 364 -2.68 -4.11 -0.92
N ALA A 365 -3.05 -5.35 -0.61
CA ALA A 365 -2.28 -6.55 -0.99
C ALA A 365 -1.90 -6.60 -2.49
N PRO A 366 -2.78 -6.26 -3.46
CA PRO A 366 -2.40 -6.25 -4.88
C PRO A 366 -1.24 -5.28 -5.18
N PHE A 367 -1.23 -4.10 -4.56
CA PHE A 367 -0.16 -3.12 -4.72
C PHE A 367 1.15 -3.62 -4.10
N PHE A 368 1.08 -4.25 -2.92
CA PHE A 368 2.27 -4.82 -2.27
C PHE A 368 2.85 -6.01 -3.03
N VAL A 369 2.02 -6.83 -3.68
CA VAL A 369 2.48 -7.93 -4.55
C VAL A 369 3.22 -7.36 -5.75
N PHE A 370 2.61 -6.41 -6.47
CA PHE A 370 3.25 -5.76 -7.62
C PHE A 370 4.55 -5.09 -7.22
N PHE A 371 4.53 -4.26 -6.16
CA PHE A 371 5.72 -3.63 -5.61
C PHE A 371 6.78 -4.67 -5.26
N SER A 372 6.41 -5.78 -4.61
CA SER A 372 7.37 -6.79 -4.19
C SER A 372 8.13 -7.43 -5.34
N ILE A 373 7.47 -7.65 -6.47
CA ILE A 373 8.10 -8.19 -7.68
C ILE A 373 9.16 -7.21 -8.20
N PHE A 374 8.79 -5.96 -8.48
CA PHE A 374 9.73 -4.98 -9.02
C PHE A 374 10.84 -4.59 -8.04
N HIS A 375 10.49 -4.49 -6.76
CA HIS A 375 11.43 -4.24 -5.68
C HIS A 375 12.49 -5.33 -5.61
N ARG A 376 12.08 -6.60 -5.69
CA ARG A 376 13.00 -7.74 -5.68
C ARG A 376 13.89 -7.76 -6.92
N LEU A 377 13.33 -7.49 -8.10
CA LEU A 377 14.10 -7.41 -9.35
C LEU A 377 15.17 -6.31 -9.27
N ALA A 378 14.84 -5.15 -8.72
CA ALA A 378 15.78 -4.04 -8.53
C ALA A 378 16.92 -4.41 -7.57
N ILE A 379 16.60 -5.02 -6.43
CA ILE A 379 17.63 -5.45 -5.46
C ILE A 379 18.52 -6.54 -6.06
N ASP A 380 17.96 -7.49 -6.82
CA ASP A 380 18.75 -8.54 -7.49
C ASP A 380 19.69 -7.98 -8.56
N LEU A 381 19.26 -6.94 -9.26
CA LEU A 381 20.12 -6.21 -10.19
C LEU A 381 21.29 -5.55 -9.45
N PHE A 382 21.03 -4.91 -8.31
CA PHE A 382 22.08 -4.40 -7.43
C PHE A 382 23.01 -5.51 -6.94
N ARG A 383 22.43 -6.63 -6.46
CA ARG A 383 23.14 -7.76 -5.86
C ARG A 383 24.02 -8.54 -6.84
N ARG A 384 23.74 -8.49 -8.14
CA ARG A 384 24.57 -9.14 -9.18
C ARG A 384 25.86 -8.39 -9.47
N GLU A 385 25.76 -7.07 -9.42
CA GLU A 385 26.88 -6.18 -9.71
C GLU A 385 27.62 -5.77 -8.41
N SER A 386 27.02 -5.98 -7.23
CA SER A 386 27.61 -5.72 -5.91
C SER A 386 27.92 -6.98 -5.09
N PRO A 387 29.14 -7.12 -4.54
CA PRO A 387 29.50 -8.26 -3.69
C PRO A 387 28.85 -8.22 -2.30
N SER A 388 28.29 -7.08 -1.87
CA SER A 388 27.72 -6.92 -0.52
C SER A 388 26.20 -7.19 -0.47
N PRO A 389 25.75 -8.24 0.26
CA PRO A 389 24.31 -8.49 0.47
C PRO A 389 23.68 -7.40 1.35
N ALA A 390 24.42 -6.90 2.34
CA ALA A 390 23.94 -5.82 3.21
C ALA A 390 23.71 -4.52 2.44
N ALA A 391 24.60 -4.15 1.50
CA ALA A 391 24.38 -2.98 0.67
C ALA A 391 23.16 -3.16 -0.26
N ALA A 392 22.92 -4.37 -0.79
CA ALA A 392 21.73 -4.66 -1.59
C ALA A 392 20.44 -4.56 -0.75
N ALA A 393 20.43 -5.14 0.46
CA ALA A 393 19.33 -4.99 1.40
C ALA A 393 19.07 -3.52 1.75
N PHE A 394 20.13 -2.72 1.95
CA PHE A 394 20.01 -1.29 2.25
C PHE A 394 19.47 -0.48 1.07
N PHE A 395 19.95 -0.75 -0.16
CA PHE A 395 19.37 -0.21 -1.39
C PHE A 395 17.87 -0.52 -1.46
N GLY A 396 17.49 -1.77 -1.21
CA GLY A 396 16.10 -2.18 -1.12
C GLY A 396 15.32 -1.41 -0.06
N ALA A 397 15.92 -1.17 1.11
CA ALA A 397 15.26 -0.49 2.22
C ALA A 397 14.91 0.96 1.85
N ILE A 398 15.79 1.64 1.11
CA ILE A 398 15.55 2.98 0.57
C ILE A 398 14.37 2.97 -0.42
N LEU A 399 14.32 1.99 -1.33
CA LEU A 399 13.21 1.87 -2.27
C LEU A 399 11.87 1.60 -1.58
N ALA A 400 11.86 0.72 -0.58
CA ALA A 400 10.67 0.41 0.21
C ALA A 400 10.22 1.62 1.04
N ALA A 401 11.15 2.32 1.68
CA ALA A 401 10.85 3.56 2.38
C ALA A 401 10.29 4.62 1.43
N GLY A 402 10.88 4.75 0.23
CA GLY A 402 10.39 5.64 -0.82
C GLY A 402 8.95 5.34 -1.23
N PHE A 403 8.63 4.08 -1.50
CA PHE A 403 7.28 3.63 -1.83
C PHE A 403 6.26 3.95 -0.72
N LEU A 404 6.59 3.62 0.53
CA LEU A 404 5.68 3.85 1.66
C LEU A 404 5.44 5.34 1.90
N VAL A 405 6.50 6.14 1.86
CA VAL A 405 6.42 7.61 1.99
C VAL A 405 5.68 8.24 0.80
N LEU A 406 5.68 7.61 -0.38
CA LEU A 406 4.95 8.12 -1.54
C LEU A 406 3.44 7.94 -1.39
N ILE A 407 3.04 6.72 -1.03
CA ILE A 407 1.66 6.26 -1.20
C ILE A 407 0.85 6.49 0.07
N LEU A 408 1.47 6.44 1.25
CA LEU A 408 0.75 6.56 2.51
C LEU A 408 0.76 8.00 3.03
N PRO A 409 -0.36 8.50 3.58
CA PRO A 409 -0.45 9.87 4.09
C PRO A 409 0.34 10.05 5.39
N LEU A 410 0.79 11.28 5.65
CA LEU A 410 1.41 11.66 6.93
C LEU A 410 0.33 12.04 7.95
N THR A 411 0.45 11.63 9.21
CA THR A 411 -0.60 11.71 10.26
C THR A 411 -0.27 12.56 11.47
#